data_AF-W9UTJ8-F1
#
_entry.id   AF-W9UTJ8-F1
#
_cell.length_a   1.000
_cell.length_b   1.000
_cell.length_c   1.000
_cell.angle_alpha   90.00
_cell.angle_beta   90.00
_cell.angle_gamma   90.00
#
_symmetry.space_group_name_H-M   'P 1'
#
loop_
_entity.id
_entity.type
_entity.pdbx_description
1 polymer ?
#
loop_
_entity_poly.entity_id
_entity_poly.type
_entity_poly.pdbx_seq_one_letter_code
_entity_poly.pdbx_strand_id
1 'polypeptide(L)'
;MYRPGRCYSSAPQPVYDHDFPHLATGRLIPHGVYDLHRNEGFITLGTSRETSAFVCDAIALAWERHFAKRYPRAREILVLFDAGGANAARSLRFKEDLIALSQRLGLRLRIAHYPPSQYSTKRIAPPANTARASCHVGR
;
A
#
# COMPACT_ATOMS: atom_id res chain seq x y z
N MET A 1 -13.82 21.89 -4.13
CA MET A 1 -12.35 21.78 -4.00
C MET A 1 -11.88 20.72 -4.99
N TYR A 2 -11.82 21.07 -6.29
CA TYR A 2 -11.54 20.10 -7.36
C TYR A 2 -10.09 20.19 -7.81
N ARG A 3 -9.44 19.03 -7.99
CA ARG A 3 -8.17 18.91 -8.70
C ARG A 3 -8.46 18.67 -10.19
N PRO A 4 -7.84 19.39 -11.12
CA PRO A 4 -8.07 19.18 -12.55
C PRO A 4 -7.40 17.87 -13.01
N GLY A 5 -8.19 16.81 -13.16
CA GLY A 5 -7.82 15.62 -13.91
C GLY A 5 -7.98 15.88 -15.42
N ARG A 6 -7.07 15.35 -16.25
CA ARG A 6 -7.24 15.35 -17.70
C ARG A 6 -7.87 14.03 -18.14
N CYS A 7 -9.00 14.11 -18.84
CA CYS A 7 -9.64 13.00 -19.52
C CYS A 7 -9.60 13.28 -21.03
N TYR A 8 -9.14 12.33 -21.84
CA TYR A 8 -9.24 12.44 -23.29
C TYR A 8 -10.65 12.03 -23.72
N SER A 9 -11.52 13.00 -23.98
CA SER A 9 -12.90 12.80 -24.45
C SER A 9 -13.26 13.86 -25.49
N SER A 10 -14.10 13.49 -26.46
CA SER A 10 -14.69 14.40 -27.45
C SER A 10 -15.98 15.09 -26.96
N ALA A 11 -16.48 14.75 -25.76
CA ALA A 11 -17.70 15.33 -25.19
C ALA A 11 -17.67 15.33 -23.63
N PRO A 12 -18.51 16.16 -22.96
CA PRO A 12 -18.64 16.15 -21.50
C PRO A 12 -19.13 14.79 -21.00
N GLN A 13 -18.38 14.18 -20.08
CA GLN A 13 -18.78 12.93 -19.43
C GLN A 13 -19.39 13.27 -18.06
N PRO A 14 -20.70 13.05 -17.84
CA PRO A 14 -21.26 13.13 -16.50
C PRO A 14 -20.65 11.99 -15.67
N VAL A 15 -19.87 12.34 -14.66
CA VAL A 15 -19.30 11.38 -13.71
C VAL A 15 -19.74 11.71 -12.30
N TYR A 16 -20.01 10.64 -11.59
CA TYR A 16 -20.28 10.61 -10.18
C TYR A 16 -18.95 10.79 -9.44
N ASP A 17 -18.73 11.96 -8.84
CA ASP A 17 -17.46 12.36 -8.20
C ASP A 17 -17.19 11.71 -6.83
N HIS A 18 -18.15 10.92 -6.32
CA HIS A 18 -18.10 10.31 -4.99
C HIS A 18 -18.39 8.81 -5.06
N ASP A 19 -18.09 8.08 -3.99
CA ASP A 19 -18.59 6.72 -3.85
C ASP A 19 -20.12 6.77 -3.70
N PHE A 20 -20.85 5.93 -4.45
CA PHE A 20 -22.30 5.77 -4.33
C PHE A 20 -22.61 4.37 -3.78
N PRO A 21 -22.45 4.11 -2.46
CA PRO A 21 -22.68 2.79 -1.88
C PRO A 21 -24.07 2.21 -2.18
N HIS A 22 -25.08 3.07 -2.34
CA HIS A 22 -26.45 2.67 -2.66
C HIS A 22 -26.63 2.19 -4.10
N LEU A 23 -25.69 2.46 -5.01
CA LEU A 23 -25.67 1.95 -6.38
C LEU A 23 -24.75 0.72 -6.53
N ALA A 24 -24.04 0.34 -5.47
CA ALA A 24 -23.07 -0.75 -5.52
C ALA A 24 -23.70 -2.10 -5.11
N THR A 25 -23.43 -3.15 -5.88
CA THR A 25 -23.80 -4.54 -5.51
C THR A 25 -22.92 -5.09 -4.37
N GLY A 26 -21.77 -4.46 -4.13
CA GLY A 26 -20.84 -4.82 -3.08
C GLY A 26 -19.67 -3.83 -3.00
N ARG A 27 -18.88 -3.93 -1.94
CA ARG A 27 -17.67 -3.11 -1.75
C ARG A 27 -16.43 -3.95 -2.01
N LEU A 28 -15.53 -3.43 -2.84
CA LEU A 28 -14.20 -3.99 -3.05
C LEU A 28 -13.17 -2.95 -2.64
N ILE A 29 -12.16 -3.37 -1.88
CA ILE A 29 -11.04 -2.55 -1.45
C ILE A 29 -9.77 -3.19 -2.00
N PRO A 30 -9.21 -2.65 -3.10
CA PRO A 30 -7.91 -3.07 -3.58
C PRO A 30 -6.81 -2.52 -2.68
N HIS A 31 -5.81 -3.34 -2.39
CA HIS A 31 -4.62 -2.92 -1.68
C HIS A 31 -3.38 -3.53 -2.31
N GLY A 32 -2.47 -2.68 -2.78
CA GLY A 32 -1.29 -3.06 -3.55
C GLY A 32 0.01 -3.03 -2.76
N VAL A 33 0.80 -4.08 -2.91
CA VAL A 33 2.21 -4.14 -2.48
C VAL A 33 3.08 -4.28 -3.72
N TYR A 34 3.99 -3.34 -3.92
CA TYR A 34 4.79 -3.21 -5.13
C TYR A 34 6.28 -3.23 -4.82
N ASP A 35 6.99 -4.21 -5.39
CA ASP A 35 8.44 -4.34 -5.27
C ASP A 35 9.17 -3.47 -6.29
N LEU A 36 9.83 -2.42 -5.79
CA LEU A 36 10.59 -1.46 -6.60
C LEU A 36 11.83 -2.06 -7.27
N HIS A 37 12.40 -3.13 -6.71
CA HIS A 37 13.61 -3.73 -7.25
C HIS A 37 13.31 -4.64 -8.43
N ARG A 38 12.22 -5.41 -8.35
CA ARG A 38 11.83 -6.36 -9.41
C ARG A 38 10.75 -5.83 -10.35
N ASN A 39 10.17 -4.67 -10.06
CA ASN A 39 9.03 -4.10 -10.79
C ASN A 39 7.85 -5.09 -10.82
N GLU A 40 7.57 -5.72 -9.68
CA GLU A 40 6.50 -6.72 -9.52
C GLU A 40 5.48 -6.22 -8.50
N GLY A 41 4.19 -6.31 -8.83
CA GLY A 41 3.08 -5.91 -7.96
C GLY A 41 2.26 -7.11 -7.49
N PHE A 42 1.74 -7.02 -6.27
CA PHE A 42 0.76 -7.94 -5.70
C PHE A 42 -0.44 -7.13 -5.23
N ILE A 43 -1.64 -7.49 -5.67
CA ILE A 43 -2.89 -6.81 -5.29
C ILE A 43 -3.75 -7.77 -4.48
N THR A 44 -4.14 -7.33 -3.29
CA THR A 44 -5.12 -8.01 -2.44
C THR A 44 -6.47 -7.31 -2.60
N LEU A 45 -7.53 -8.08 -2.80
CA LEU A 45 -8.90 -7.58 -2.93
C LEU A 45 -9.68 -7.93 -1.67
N GLY A 46 -9.94 -6.92 -0.83
CA GLY A 46 -10.78 -7.05 0.36
C GLY A 46 -12.23 -6.65 0.09
N THR A 47 -13.16 -7.16 0.90
CA THR A 47 -14.60 -6.82 0.78
C THR A 47 -15.13 -5.94 1.92
N SER A 48 -14.26 -5.61 2.89
CA SER A 48 -14.62 -4.91 4.12
C SER A 48 -14.10 -3.47 4.13
N ARG A 49 -13.44 -3.02 5.21
CA ARG A 49 -12.81 -1.70 5.34
C ARG A 49 -11.30 -1.81 5.24
N GLU A 50 -10.69 -0.75 4.73
CA GLU A 50 -9.24 -0.59 4.77
C GLU A 50 -8.82 -0.20 6.18
N THR A 51 -8.46 -1.19 6.99
CA THR A 51 -7.93 -1.01 8.35
C THR A 51 -6.44 -1.29 8.37
N SER A 52 -5.74 -0.85 9.42
CA SER A 52 -4.33 -1.18 9.62
C SER A 52 -4.08 -2.70 9.66
N ALA A 53 -5.01 -3.47 10.25
CA ALA A 53 -4.98 -4.93 10.24
C ALA A 53 -5.08 -5.49 8.81
N PHE A 54 -6.01 -4.98 8.00
CA PHE A 54 -6.15 -5.39 6.60
C PHE A 54 -4.89 -5.08 5.78
N VAL A 55 -4.28 -3.90 5.97
CA VAL A 55 -2.99 -3.53 5.35
C VAL A 55 -1.91 -4.54 5.72
N CYS A 56 -1.80 -4.91 7.00
CA CYS A 56 -0.81 -5.87 7.48
C CYS A 56 -1.06 -7.28 6.92
N ASP A 57 -2.31 -7.73 6.86
CA ASP A 57 -2.68 -9.01 6.25
C ASP A 57 -2.37 -9.04 4.75
N ALA A 58 -2.61 -7.94 4.04
CA ALA A 58 -2.27 -7.83 2.63
C ALA A 58 -0.75 -7.91 2.40
N ILE A 59 0.06 -7.27 3.26
CA ILE A 59 1.53 -7.37 3.21
C ILE A 59 1.99 -8.80 3.52
N ALA A 60 1.42 -9.43 4.55
CA ALA A 60 1.76 -10.80 4.91
C ALA A 60 1.46 -11.77 3.76
N LEU A 61 0.27 -11.65 3.16
CA LEU A 61 -0.15 -12.48 2.04
C LEU A 61 0.77 -12.29 0.83
N ALA A 62 1.10 -11.05 0.48
CA ALA A 62 2.01 -10.75 -0.63
C ALA A 62 3.40 -11.35 -0.38
N TRP A 63 3.90 -11.27 0.86
CA TRP A 63 5.18 -11.87 1.25
C TRP A 63 5.15 -13.39 1.14
N GLU A 64 4.20 -14.04 1.83
CA GLU A 64 4.08 -15.50 1.93
C GLU A 64 3.86 -16.14 0.54
N ARG A 65 3.04 -15.52 -0.32
CA ARG A 65 2.66 -16.09 -1.61
C ARG A 65 3.68 -15.82 -2.71
N HIS A 66 4.30 -14.64 -2.70
CA HIS A 66 5.09 -14.16 -3.83
C HIS A 66 6.52 -13.77 -3.43
N PHE A 67 6.70 -12.78 -2.55
CA PHE A 67 8.02 -12.17 -2.35
C PHE A 67 9.01 -13.05 -1.58
N ALA A 68 8.57 -13.89 -0.65
CA ALA A 68 9.45 -14.78 0.12
C ALA A 68 10.26 -15.72 -0.79
N LYS A 69 9.64 -16.20 -1.87
CA LYS A 69 10.31 -17.06 -2.88
C LYS A 69 11.36 -16.28 -3.69
N ARG A 70 11.20 -14.97 -3.84
CA ARG A 70 12.14 -14.10 -4.58
C ARG A 70 13.29 -13.61 -3.71
N TYR A 71 13.09 -13.58 -2.40
CA TYR A 71 14.07 -13.13 -1.42
C TYR A 71 14.28 -14.16 -0.28
N PRO A 72 14.74 -15.39 -0.58
CA PRO A 72 14.84 -16.47 0.42
C PRO A 72 15.84 -16.19 1.55
N ARG A 73 16.75 -15.22 1.37
CA ARG A 73 17.76 -14.82 2.37
C ARG A 73 17.44 -13.49 3.06
N ALA A 74 16.30 -12.87 2.76
CA ALA A 74 15.95 -11.60 3.39
C ALA A 74 15.71 -11.79 4.88
N ARG A 75 16.27 -10.88 5.68
CA ARG A 75 16.06 -10.79 7.15
C ARG A 75 15.36 -9.51 7.57
N GLU A 76 15.10 -8.62 6.61
CA GLU A 76 14.44 -7.35 6.82
C GLU A 76 13.70 -6.90 5.56
N ILE A 77 12.63 -6.14 5.75
CA ILE A 77 11.83 -5.50 4.70
C ILE A 77 11.76 -4.01 4.99
N LEU A 78 12.02 -3.18 3.99
CA LEU A 78 11.68 -1.76 4.03
C LEU A 78 10.33 -1.56 3.38
N VAL A 79 9.36 -1.09 4.18
CA VAL A 79 8.01 -0.76 3.74
C VAL A 79 7.85 0.75 3.65
N LEU A 80 7.46 1.21 2.46
CA LEU A 80 7.21 2.63 2.19
C LEU A 80 5.70 2.89 2.19
N PHE A 81 5.25 3.81 3.05
CA PHE A 81 3.85 4.22 3.16
C PHE A 81 3.65 5.70 2.81
N ASP A 82 2.46 6.04 2.34
CA ASP A 82 2.02 7.40 2.01
C ASP A 82 1.36 8.15 3.18
N ALA A 83 1.23 7.50 4.35
CA ALA A 83 0.60 8.04 5.55
C ALA A 83 -0.90 8.41 5.38
N GLY A 84 -1.62 7.67 4.53
CA GLY A 84 -3.09 7.64 4.50
C GLY A 84 -3.74 7.14 5.79
N GLY A 85 -5.07 6.97 5.77
CA GLY A 85 -5.85 6.70 6.99
C GLY A 85 -5.46 5.42 7.72
N ALA A 86 -5.36 4.30 7.00
CA ALA A 86 -5.06 2.98 7.57
C ALA A 86 -3.58 2.76 7.93
N ASN A 87 -2.67 3.59 7.42
CA ASN A 87 -1.22 3.47 7.58
C ASN A 87 -0.59 4.76 8.14
N ALA A 88 -1.39 5.57 8.83
CA ALA A 88 -0.97 6.86 9.36
C ALA A 88 0.18 6.72 10.36
N ALA A 89 1.27 7.48 10.17
CA ALA A 89 2.46 7.43 11.02
C ALA A 89 2.20 7.70 12.51
N ARG A 90 1.13 8.45 12.83
CA ARG A 90 0.72 8.80 14.20
C ARG A 90 -0.20 7.75 14.84
N SER A 91 -0.75 6.82 14.07
CA SER A 91 -1.67 5.81 14.59
C SER A 91 -0.93 4.79 15.45
N LEU A 92 -1.29 4.70 16.73
CA LEU A 92 -0.74 3.69 17.64
C LEU A 92 -1.18 2.29 17.24
N ARG A 93 -2.43 2.12 16.82
CA ARG A 93 -2.96 0.84 16.35
C ARG A 93 -2.19 0.33 15.13
N PHE A 94 -1.84 1.21 14.21
CA PHE A 94 -1.02 0.83 13.07
C PHE A 94 0.38 0.35 13.49
N LYS A 95 1.01 0.99 14.47
CA LYS A 95 2.31 0.54 15.00
C LYS A 95 2.21 -0.81 15.70
N GLU A 96 1.14 -1.04 16.46
CA GLU A 96 0.86 -2.34 17.10
C GLU A 96 0.68 -3.45 16.06
N ASP A 97 -0.14 -3.21 15.03
CA ASP A 97 -0.37 -4.18 13.95
C ASP A 97 0.93 -4.47 13.18
N LEU A 98 1.82 -3.47 13.00
CA LEU A 98 3.14 -3.66 12.39
C LEU A 98 4.10 -4.50 13.25
N ILE A 99 4.04 -4.36 14.58
CA ILE A 99 4.81 -5.20 15.49
C ILE A 99 4.33 -6.66 15.36
N ALA A 100 3.02 -6.87 15.38
CA ALA A 100 2.43 -8.19 15.18
C ALA A 100 2.79 -8.78 13.80
N LEU A 101 2.80 -7.96 12.75
CA LEU A 101 3.24 -8.37 11.42
C LEU A 101 4.71 -8.78 11.40
N SER A 102 5.59 -8.00 12.04
CA SER A 102 7.03 -8.31 12.13
C SER A 102 7.26 -9.67 12.80
N GLN A 103 6.53 -9.93 13.90
CA GLN A 103 6.56 -11.22 14.60
C GLN A 103 6.02 -12.36 13.73
N ARG A 104 4.87 -12.16 13.07
CA ARG A 104 4.25 -13.15 12.18
C ARG A 104 5.17 -13.57 11.04
N LEU A 105 5.88 -12.61 10.42
CA LEU A 105 6.77 -12.89 9.30
C LEU A 105 8.16 -13.36 9.72
N GLY A 106 8.54 -13.19 11.00
CA GLY A 106 9.90 -13.42 11.47
C GLY A 106 10.93 -12.49 10.82
N LEU A 107 10.51 -11.29 10.39
CA LEU A 107 11.33 -10.34 9.65
C LEU A 107 11.34 -8.99 10.33
N ARG A 108 12.51 -8.33 10.33
CA ARG A 108 12.62 -6.96 10.83
C ARG A 108 11.95 -6.02 9.85
N LEU A 109 10.93 -5.29 10.31
CA LEU A 109 10.26 -4.29 9.48
C LEU A 109 10.89 -2.91 9.71
N ARG A 110 11.31 -2.28 8.61
CA ARG A 110 11.71 -0.87 8.57
C ARG A 110 10.61 -0.10 7.89
N ILE A 111 10.11 0.94 8.55
CA ILE A 111 8.97 1.71 8.08
C ILE A 111 9.45 3.11 7.75
N ALA A 112 9.15 3.57 6.54
CA ALA A 112 9.36 4.96 6.17
C ALA A 112 8.08 5.52 5.54
N HIS A 113 7.72 6.73 5.96
CA HIS A 113 6.61 7.47 5.37
C HIS A 113 7.16 8.52 4.41
N TYR A 114 6.50 8.67 3.26
CA TYR A 114 6.85 9.75 2.36
C TYR A 114 6.63 11.12 3.02
N PRO A 115 7.54 12.10 2.79
CA PRO A 115 7.33 13.45 3.28
C PRO A 115 5.99 14.00 2.78
N PRO A 116 5.23 14.71 3.64
CA PRO A 116 3.96 15.32 3.26
C PRO A 116 4.23 16.50 2.30
N SER A 117 4.18 16.26 0.98
CA SER A 117 4.16 17.33 -0.04
C SER A 117 3.72 16.80 -1.41
N GLN A 118 3.06 17.70 -2.16
CA GLN A 118 2.02 17.41 -3.15
C GLN A 118 2.48 16.98 -4.56
N TYR A 119 3.79 16.82 -4.80
CA TYR A 119 4.30 16.40 -6.11
C TYR A 119 5.65 15.76 -5.87
N SER A 120 5.77 14.44 -5.98
CA SER A 120 7.09 13.87 -6.27
C SER A 120 6.96 12.42 -6.73
N THR A 121 7.38 12.20 -7.97
CA THR A 121 8.10 10.99 -8.34
C THR A 121 9.27 10.81 -7.36
N LYS A 122 9.42 9.66 -6.71
CA LYS A 122 10.41 9.48 -5.62
C LYS A 122 11.41 8.39 -5.94
N ARG A 123 12.58 8.85 -6.38
CA ARG A 123 13.87 8.16 -6.41
C ARG A 123 14.60 8.53 -5.10
N ILE A 124 15.18 7.58 -4.37
CA ILE A 124 16.32 7.72 -3.43
C ILE A 124 17.04 6.35 -3.33
N ALA A 125 18.37 6.41 -3.26
CA ALA A 125 19.34 5.31 -3.35
C ALA A 125 19.50 4.49 -2.03
N PRO A 126 20.00 3.24 -2.09
CA PRO A 126 19.78 2.23 -1.05
C PRO A 126 21.02 1.80 -0.26
N PRO A 127 20.86 1.15 0.92
CA PRO A 127 21.82 0.18 1.42
C PRO A 127 21.55 -1.22 0.83
N ALA A 128 22.62 -1.94 0.53
CA ALA A 128 22.60 -3.23 -0.18
C ALA A 128 22.34 -4.41 0.78
N ASN A 129 21.06 -4.75 1.03
CA ASN A 129 20.56 -6.13 1.32
C ASN A 129 19.05 -6.23 1.68
N THR A 130 18.23 -5.25 1.30
CA THR A 130 16.84 -5.14 1.77
C THR A 130 15.84 -5.44 0.66
N ALA A 131 14.91 -6.36 0.89
CA ALA A 131 13.73 -6.52 0.03
C ALA A 131 12.85 -5.27 0.16
N ARG A 132 12.47 -4.66 -0.97
CA ARG A 132 11.74 -3.40 -1.02
C ARG A 132 10.28 -3.67 -1.34
N ALA A 133 9.38 -3.14 -0.53
CA ALA A 133 7.96 -3.15 -0.82
C ALA A 133 7.41 -1.74 -0.61
N SER A 134 6.92 -1.13 -1.68
CA SER A 134 6.12 0.09 -1.59
C SER A 134 4.66 -0.30 -1.54
N CYS A 135 3.96 0.22 -0.55
CA CYS A 135 2.54 -0.02 -0.40
C CYS A 135 1.80 1.16 -1.04
N HIS A 136 1.01 0.90 -2.08
CA HIS A 136 0.20 1.94 -2.71
C HIS A 136 -1.27 1.60 -2.53
N VAL A 137 -1.98 2.51 -1.87
CA VAL A 137 -3.43 2.51 -1.80
C VAL A 137 -3.91 3.47 -2.87
N GLY A 138 -4.43 2.93 -3.97
CA GLY A 138 -5.27 3.71 -4.87
C GLY A 138 -6.57 3.98 -4.13
N ARG A 139 -6.83 5.24 -3.79
CA ARG A 139 -8.17 5.68 -3.42
C ARG A 139 -9.05 5.70 -4.65
#